data_AF-A0A2H5ZGF0-F1
#
_entry.id   AF-A0A2H5ZGF0-F1
#
_cell.length_a   1.000
_cell.length_b   1.000
_cell.length_c   1.000
_cell.angle_alpha   90.00
_cell.angle_beta   90.00
_cell.angle_gamma   90.00
#
_symmetry.space_group_name_H-M   'P 1'
#
loop_
_entity.id
_entity.type
_entity.pdbx_description
1 polymer ?
#
loop_
_entity_poly.entity_id
_entity_poly.type
_entity_poly.pdbx_seq_one_letter_code
_entity_poly.pdbx_strand_id
1 'polypeptide(L)'
;MTPTRTPTRTPTGPTRTPTSTPPTPRLPGLAVLIPDVESEPGHRVPLDIYLAGGERTVGGLQFDLLLPQAAVASLNLGETSSDCVLPAELTATHRLRAAHAPDRPVTGFDRVRVLVLDGNVTDTDYSPTDTLADGVVVRCWLTVLSNAQRGRYPLRIDRPRAGDVRGTSLWPMPGRSSLWVGGCTGSCC
;
A
#
# COMPACT_ATOMS: atom_id res chain seq x y z
N MET A 1 -28.14 57.49 42.08
CA MET A 1 -26.85 57.54 41.35
C MET A 1 -26.33 56.11 41.26
N THR A 2 -26.41 55.51 40.08
CA THR A 2 -26.10 54.08 39.85
C THR A 2 -24.95 54.02 38.84
N PRO A 3 -23.81 53.39 39.13
CA PRO A 3 -22.69 53.37 38.20
C PRO A 3 -22.88 52.33 37.09
N THR A 4 -22.81 52.79 35.84
CA THR A 4 -22.75 51.95 34.63
C THR A 4 -21.37 51.32 34.51
N ARG A 5 -21.26 49.99 34.50
CA ARG A 5 -20.01 49.27 34.18
C ARG A 5 -19.93 48.99 32.68
N THR A 6 -18.92 49.54 32.02
CA THR A 6 -18.53 49.24 30.64
C THR A 6 -17.81 47.88 30.58
N PRO A 7 -18.17 46.95 29.68
CA PRO A 7 -17.39 45.74 29.47
C PRO A 7 -16.20 46.01 28.52
N THR A 8 -14.99 45.76 29.00
CA THR A 8 -13.74 45.80 28.22
C THR A 8 -13.64 44.55 27.34
N ARG A 9 -13.51 44.73 26.01
CA ARG A 9 -13.19 43.64 25.07
C ARG A 9 -11.68 43.39 25.05
N THR A 10 -11.29 42.13 25.25
CA THR A 10 -9.91 41.64 25.05
C THR A 10 -9.70 41.27 23.57
N PRO A 11 -8.59 41.65 22.92
CA PRO A 11 -8.34 41.28 21.53
C PRO A 11 -7.86 39.82 21.43
N THR A 12 -8.54 39.01 20.64
CA THR A 12 -8.13 37.64 20.30
C THR A 12 -7.00 37.69 19.28
N GLY A 13 -5.83 37.16 19.64
CA GLY A 13 -4.68 37.04 18.73
C GLY A 13 -4.94 36.07 17.55
N PRO A 14 -4.07 36.07 16.53
CA PRO A 14 -4.27 35.27 15.32
C PRO A 14 -4.12 33.78 15.60
N THR A 15 -5.21 33.03 15.38
CA THR A 15 -5.22 31.56 15.43
C THR A 15 -4.36 31.00 14.30
N ARG A 16 -3.18 30.47 14.63
CA ARG A 16 -2.42 29.60 13.73
C ARG A 16 -3.19 28.29 13.56
N THR A 17 -3.66 28.02 12.34
CA THR A 17 -4.20 26.72 11.96
C THR A 17 -3.10 25.66 12.12
N PRO A 18 -3.24 24.64 12.97
CA PRO A 18 -2.30 23.53 12.97
C PRO A 18 -2.49 22.74 11.66
N THR A 19 -1.45 22.67 10.83
CA THR A 19 -1.37 21.70 9.74
C THR A 19 -1.23 20.32 10.40
N SER A 20 -2.35 19.61 10.59
CA SER A 20 -2.31 18.22 11.03
C SER A 20 -1.94 17.34 9.82
N THR A 21 -0.68 16.97 9.71
CA THR A 21 -0.31 15.74 9.01
C THR A 21 -1.00 14.59 9.75
N PRO A 22 -1.77 13.70 9.09
CA PRO A 22 -2.34 12.54 9.75
C PRO A 22 -1.21 11.73 10.39
N PRO A 23 -1.30 11.35 11.68
CA PRO A 23 -0.30 10.45 12.26
C PRO A 23 -0.39 9.13 11.51
N THR A 24 0.74 8.65 10.99
CA THR A 24 0.87 7.27 10.53
C THR A 24 0.48 6.37 11.72
N PRO A 25 -0.55 5.53 11.60
CA PRO A 25 -0.94 4.65 12.69
C PRO A 25 0.25 3.78 13.08
N ARG A 26 0.77 3.92 14.31
CA ARG A 26 1.68 2.93 14.88
C ARG A 26 0.84 1.68 15.15
N LEU A 27 0.78 0.79 14.18
CA LEU A 27 0.17 -0.53 14.37
C LEU A 27 1.02 -1.31 15.38
N PRO A 28 0.39 -2.03 16.32
CA PRO A 28 1.11 -2.93 17.21
C PRO A 28 1.59 -4.14 16.38
N GLY A 29 2.79 -4.02 15.83
CA GLY A 29 3.46 -5.08 15.07
C GLY A 29 3.49 -4.85 13.56
N LEU A 30 4.32 -5.67 12.91
CA LEU A 30 4.57 -5.66 11.48
C LEU A 30 3.27 -5.86 10.68
N ALA A 31 3.04 -5.03 9.67
CA ALA A 31 1.88 -5.11 8.79
C ALA A 31 2.22 -4.76 7.34
N VAL A 32 1.49 -5.37 6.41
CA VAL A 32 1.52 -5.03 4.98
C VAL A 32 0.18 -4.43 4.62
N LEU A 33 0.17 -3.16 4.24
CA LEU A 33 -1.04 -2.36 4.08
C LEU A 33 -1.22 -1.92 2.62
N ILE A 34 -2.46 -1.63 2.28
CA ILE A 34 -2.86 -1.03 1.01
C ILE A 34 -3.88 0.09 1.32
N PRO A 35 -3.80 1.26 0.66
CA PRO A 35 -4.73 2.36 0.85
C PRO A 35 -6.01 2.15 0.05
N ASP A 36 -7.07 2.86 0.44
CA ASP A 36 -8.26 2.96 -0.40
C ASP A 36 -7.92 3.75 -1.66
N VAL A 37 -8.41 3.28 -2.80
CA VAL A 37 -8.11 3.86 -4.11
C VAL A 37 -9.42 4.18 -4.81
N GLU A 38 -9.48 5.31 -5.50
CA GLU A 38 -10.63 5.70 -6.32
C GLU A 38 -10.22 5.78 -7.79
N SER A 39 -11.08 5.32 -8.69
CA SER A 39 -10.82 5.40 -10.13
C SER A 39 -12.11 5.30 -10.95
N GLU A 40 -12.05 5.78 -12.19
CA GLU A 40 -13.11 5.63 -13.16
C GLU A 40 -12.94 4.34 -13.97
N PRO A 41 -14.03 3.72 -14.48
CA PRO A 41 -13.93 2.62 -15.42
C PRO A 41 -13.01 2.96 -16.59
N GLY A 42 -12.13 2.02 -16.97
CA GLY A 42 -11.21 2.16 -18.10
C GLY A 42 -9.92 2.92 -17.80
N HIS A 43 -9.73 3.43 -16.58
CA HIS A 43 -8.52 4.16 -16.18
C HIS A 43 -7.52 3.26 -15.47
N ARG A 44 -6.25 3.70 -15.50
CA ARG A 44 -5.14 3.07 -14.76
C ARG A 44 -4.87 3.88 -13.50
N VAL A 45 -4.76 3.22 -12.35
CA VAL A 45 -4.58 3.87 -11.04
C VAL A 45 -3.43 3.22 -10.27
N PRO A 46 -2.56 4.01 -9.59
CA PRO A 46 -1.52 3.44 -8.75
C PRO A 46 -2.10 2.87 -7.45
N LEU A 47 -1.61 1.71 -7.06
CA LEU A 47 -1.81 1.06 -5.77
C LEU A 47 -0.45 0.97 -5.06
N ASP A 48 -0.28 1.80 -4.03
CA ASP A 48 0.92 1.77 -3.18
C ASP A 48 0.74 0.75 -2.06
N ILE A 49 1.68 -0.18 -1.95
CA ILE A 49 1.68 -1.22 -0.92
C ILE A 49 2.71 -0.81 0.12
N TYR A 50 2.28 -0.74 1.38
CA TYR A 50 3.08 -0.22 2.49
C TYR A 50 3.53 -1.33 3.43
N LEU A 51 4.73 -1.17 3.98
CA LEU A 51 5.19 -1.86 5.17
C LEU A 51 5.07 -0.90 6.36
N ALA A 52 4.54 -1.39 7.48
CA ALA A 52 4.45 -0.63 8.73
C ALA A 52 4.91 -1.48 9.91
N GLY A 53 5.57 -0.88 10.90
CA GLY A 53 6.05 -1.58 12.08
C GLY A 53 7.20 -2.56 11.78
N GLY A 54 7.92 -2.34 10.69
CA GLY A 54 9.11 -3.09 10.31
C GLY A 54 10.39 -2.53 10.92
N GLU A 55 10.46 -1.24 11.21
CA GLU A 55 11.58 -0.58 11.90
C GLU A 55 12.97 -0.98 11.34
N ARG A 56 13.06 -1.23 10.02
CA ARG A 56 14.28 -1.70 9.33
C ARG A 56 14.79 -3.08 9.77
N THR A 57 13.90 -3.96 10.20
CA THR A 57 14.23 -5.35 10.57
C THR A 57 13.95 -6.35 9.45
N VAL A 58 13.17 -5.98 8.43
CA VAL A 58 12.71 -6.90 7.39
C VAL A 58 13.73 -6.96 6.24
N GLY A 59 14.41 -8.08 6.05
CA GLY A 59 15.33 -8.30 4.91
C GLY A 59 14.67 -8.85 3.65
N GLY A 60 13.42 -9.31 3.75
CA GLY A 60 12.63 -9.74 2.61
C GLY A 60 11.15 -9.86 2.95
N LEU A 61 10.29 -9.66 1.95
CA LEU A 61 8.84 -9.63 2.08
C LEU A 61 8.19 -10.42 0.95
N GLN A 62 7.24 -11.27 1.28
CA GLN A 62 6.35 -11.95 0.35
C GLN A 62 4.91 -11.74 0.76
N PHE A 63 4.02 -11.53 -0.20
CA PHE A 63 2.58 -11.57 0.02
C PHE A 63 1.84 -11.92 -1.27
N ASP A 64 0.59 -12.33 -1.15
CA ASP A 64 -0.32 -12.48 -2.27
C ASP A 64 -1.27 -11.27 -2.30
N LEU A 65 -1.38 -10.58 -3.43
CA LEU A 65 -2.35 -9.53 -3.70
C LEU A 65 -3.58 -10.15 -4.37
N LEU A 66 -4.75 -9.99 -3.75
CA LEU A 66 -6.03 -10.43 -4.30
C LEU A 66 -6.72 -9.24 -4.98
N LEU A 67 -6.87 -9.34 -6.30
CA LEU A 67 -7.47 -8.31 -7.15
C LEU A 67 -8.86 -8.75 -7.62
N PRO A 68 -9.91 -7.94 -7.46
CA PRO A 68 -11.27 -8.32 -7.82
C PRO A 68 -11.44 -8.36 -9.35
N GLN A 69 -11.67 -9.55 -9.90
CA GLN A 69 -11.80 -9.78 -11.35
C GLN A 69 -12.99 -9.04 -11.98
N ALA A 70 -13.99 -8.71 -11.16
CA ALA A 70 -15.17 -7.96 -11.59
C ALA A 70 -14.89 -6.46 -11.86
N ALA A 71 -13.71 -5.94 -11.46
CA ALA A 71 -13.36 -4.53 -11.62
C ALA A 71 -11.95 -4.28 -12.17
N VAL A 72 -11.01 -5.20 -11.98
CA VAL A 72 -9.60 -5.00 -12.31
C VAL A 72 -9.17 -6.03 -13.35
N ALA A 73 -8.53 -5.57 -14.42
CA ALA A 73 -7.90 -6.45 -15.40
C ALA A 73 -6.70 -7.18 -14.76
N SER A 74 -6.43 -8.41 -15.21
CA SER A 74 -5.22 -9.12 -14.80
C SER A 74 -3.97 -8.29 -15.09
N LEU A 75 -3.06 -8.27 -14.14
CA LEU A 75 -1.77 -7.60 -14.31
C LEU A 75 -0.93 -8.35 -15.33
N ASN A 76 -0.22 -7.65 -16.20
CA ASN A 76 0.79 -8.24 -17.06
C ASN A 76 2.06 -8.41 -16.22
N LEU A 77 2.40 -9.65 -15.87
CA LEU A 77 3.51 -9.94 -14.96
C LEU A 77 4.67 -10.59 -15.72
N GLY A 78 5.90 -10.26 -15.32
CA GLY A 78 7.13 -10.73 -15.97
C GLY A 78 8.32 -9.84 -15.59
N GLU A 79 9.55 -10.27 -15.92
CA GLU A 79 10.77 -9.54 -15.55
C GLU A 79 10.86 -8.12 -16.12
N THR A 80 10.18 -7.88 -17.26
CA THR A 80 10.11 -6.57 -17.92
C THR A 80 8.79 -5.85 -17.67
N SER A 81 7.94 -6.35 -16.76
CA SER A 81 6.66 -5.72 -16.47
C SER A 81 6.84 -4.36 -15.80
N SER A 82 6.00 -3.40 -16.20
CA SER A 82 5.86 -2.10 -15.53
C SER A 82 4.59 -2.02 -14.67
N ASP A 83 3.85 -3.11 -14.53
CA ASP A 83 2.60 -3.14 -13.77
C ASP A 83 2.85 -3.22 -12.26
N CYS A 84 4.00 -3.72 -11.81
CA CYS A 84 4.46 -3.56 -10.43
C CYS A 84 5.93 -3.23 -10.42
N VAL A 85 6.31 -2.20 -9.66
CA VAL A 85 7.69 -1.69 -9.58
C VAL A 85 8.08 -1.43 -8.13
N LEU A 86 9.39 -1.50 -7.87
CA LEU A 86 9.94 -0.97 -6.62
C LEU A 86 9.94 0.56 -6.68
N PRO A 87 9.70 1.25 -5.55
CA PRO A 87 10.08 2.64 -5.38
C PRO A 87 11.57 2.85 -5.68
N ALA A 88 11.92 4.03 -6.21
CA ALA A 88 13.28 4.33 -6.68
C ALA A 88 14.34 4.20 -5.57
N GLU A 89 13.95 4.46 -4.32
CA GLU A 89 14.78 4.30 -3.13
C GLU A 89 15.15 2.85 -2.81
N LEU A 90 14.39 1.86 -3.34
CA LEU A 90 14.63 0.43 -3.11
C LEU A 90 15.31 -0.26 -4.30
N THR A 91 15.28 0.31 -5.51
CA THR A 91 15.79 -0.36 -6.72
C THR A 91 17.30 -0.62 -6.69
N ALA A 92 18.06 0.12 -5.87
CA ALA A 92 19.49 -0.06 -5.72
C ALA A 92 19.87 -1.27 -4.84
N THR A 93 19.00 -1.64 -3.90
CA THR A 93 19.30 -2.64 -2.86
C THR A 93 18.36 -3.83 -2.87
N HIS A 94 17.22 -3.73 -3.54
CA HIS A 94 16.20 -4.77 -3.56
C HIS A 94 15.80 -5.13 -4.99
N ARG A 95 15.23 -6.32 -5.13
CA ARG A 95 14.62 -6.83 -6.36
C ARG A 95 13.17 -7.19 -6.10
N LEU A 96 12.34 -6.89 -7.09
CA LEU A 96 10.93 -7.27 -7.11
C LEU A 96 10.73 -8.43 -8.08
N ARG A 97 10.01 -9.45 -7.63
CA ARG A 97 9.44 -10.48 -8.50
C ARG A 97 7.93 -10.51 -8.27
N ALA A 98 7.17 -10.49 -9.35
CA ALA A 98 5.72 -10.64 -9.30
C ALA A 98 5.26 -11.64 -10.35
N ALA A 99 4.36 -12.55 -9.97
CA ALA A 99 3.80 -13.57 -10.86
C ALA A 99 2.40 -13.95 -10.39
N HIS A 100 1.58 -14.52 -11.27
CA HIS A 100 0.34 -15.15 -10.83
C HIS A 100 0.68 -16.29 -9.87
N ALA A 101 0.01 -16.33 -8.72
CA ALA A 101 0.29 -17.34 -7.72
C ALA A 101 -0.14 -18.72 -8.25
N PRO A 102 0.68 -19.78 -8.10
CA PRO A 102 0.34 -21.14 -8.56
C PRO A 102 -0.72 -21.82 -7.68
N ASP A 103 -1.16 -21.16 -6.61
CA ASP A 103 -2.15 -21.65 -5.67
C ASP A 103 -3.55 -21.78 -6.30
N ARG A 104 -4.44 -22.50 -5.61
CA ARG A 104 -5.85 -22.59 -6.01
C ARG A 104 -6.46 -21.19 -6.22
N PRO A 105 -7.25 -21.00 -7.30
CA PRO A 105 -7.97 -19.75 -7.54
C PRO A 105 -8.83 -19.38 -6.34
N VAL A 106 -8.86 -18.09 -6.02
CA VAL A 106 -9.82 -17.53 -5.06
C VAL A 106 -11.00 -17.03 -5.88
N THR A 107 -12.18 -17.58 -5.67
CA THR A 107 -13.37 -17.21 -6.46
C THR A 107 -13.59 -15.71 -6.48
N GLY A 108 -13.65 -15.12 -7.68
CA GLY A 108 -13.84 -13.69 -7.90
C GLY A 108 -12.58 -12.83 -7.79
N PHE A 109 -11.41 -13.43 -7.56
CA PHE A 109 -10.14 -12.72 -7.45
C PHE A 109 -9.06 -13.32 -8.34
N ASP A 110 -8.29 -12.45 -8.98
CA ASP A 110 -6.96 -12.78 -9.48
C ASP A 110 -5.98 -12.72 -8.31
N ARG A 111 -5.01 -13.62 -8.29
CA ARG A 111 -4.03 -13.73 -7.20
C ARG A 111 -2.64 -13.54 -7.77
N VAL A 112 -2.00 -12.46 -7.35
CA VAL A 112 -0.63 -12.12 -7.74
C VAL A 112 0.27 -12.30 -6.53
N ARG A 113 1.28 -13.16 -6.64
CA ARG A 113 2.33 -13.27 -5.63
C ARG A 113 3.38 -12.21 -5.90
N VAL A 114 3.73 -11.47 -4.85
CA VAL A 114 4.75 -10.43 -4.86
C VAL A 114 5.85 -10.82 -3.89
N LEU A 115 7.10 -10.73 -4.35
CA LEU A 115 8.31 -10.91 -3.55
C LEU A 115 9.19 -9.68 -3.68
N VAL A 116 9.55 -9.10 -2.55
CA VAL A 116 10.59 -8.07 -2.43
C VAL A 116 11.74 -8.71 -1.66
N LEU A 117 12.87 -8.84 -2.32
CA LEU A 117 14.05 -9.50 -1.78
C LEU A 117 15.22 -8.52 -1.80
N ASP A 118 16.15 -8.65 -0.86
CA ASP A 118 17.46 -8.02 -1.00
C ASP A 118 18.11 -8.45 -2.33
N GLY A 119 18.65 -7.48 -3.06
CA GLY A 119 19.27 -7.66 -4.37
C GLY A 119 20.59 -8.42 -4.37
N ASN A 120 21.20 -8.61 -3.19
CA ASN A 120 22.38 -9.43 -2.95
C ASN A 120 22.03 -10.89 -2.67
N VAL A 121 20.76 -11.21 -2.37
CA VAL A 121 20.31 -12.59 -2.19
C VAL A 121 20.34 -13.31 -3.53
N THR A 122 21.04 -14.44 -3.56
CA THR A 122 21.06 -15.37 -4.70
C THR A 122 20.24 -16.60 -4.37
N ASP A 123 19.85 -17.38 -5.39
CA ASP A 123 19.01 -18.57 -5.21
C ASP A 123 19.63 -19.64 -4.28
N THR A 124 20.94 -19.54 -3.97
CA THR A 124 21.69 -20.50 -3.16
C THR A 124 22.10 -19.99 -1.77
N ASP A 125 21.98 -18.69 -1.49
CA ASP A 125 22.38 -18.11 -0.20
C ASP A 125 21.44 -16.97 0.20
N TYR A 126 20.62 -17.23 1.22
CA TYR A 126 19.70 -16.25 1.78
C TYR A 126 20.35 -15.59 3.01
N SER A 127 21.20 -14.59 2.74
CA SER A 127 21.77 -13.72 3.76
C SER A 127 21.53 -12.26 3.38
N PRO A 128 20.33 -11.72 3.66
CA PRO A 128 20.05 -10.32 3.36
C PRO A 128 20.94 -9.41 4.23
N THR A 129 21.55 -8.43 3.60
CA THR A 129 22.36 -7.36 4.20
C THR A 129 21.58 -6.07 4.33
N ASP A 130 20.64 -5.82 3.42
CA ASP A 130 19.78 -4.65 3.39
C ASP A 130 18.40 -4.95 4.00
N THR A 131 17.75 -3.91 4.52
CA THR A 131 16.43 -4.03 5.13
C THR A 131 15.43 -3.02 4.60
N LEU A 132 14.18 -3.46 4.51
CA LEU A 132 13.02 -2.65 4.21
C LEU A 132 12.68 -1.75 5.41
N ALA A 133 12.59 -0.45 5.14
CA ALA A 133 12.03 0.52 6.08
C ALA A 133 10.50 0.55 5.99
N ASP A 134 9.86 1.14 7.00
CA ASP A 134 8.45 1.51 6.93
C ASP A 134 8.22 2.49 5.77
N GLY A 135 7.11 2.34 5.07
CA GLY A 135 6.78 3.13 3.88
C GLY A 135 6.32 2.28 2.70
N VAL A 136 6.29 2.88 1.51
CA VAL A 136 5.94 2.16 0.28
C VAL A 136 7.04 1.15 -0.04
N VAL A 137 6.66 -0.10 -0.30
CA VAL A 137 7.59 -1.18 -0.68
C VAL A 137 7.38 -1.65 -2.11
N VAL A 138 6.16 -1.51 -2.63
CA VAL A 138 5.82 -1.86 -4.02
C VAL A 138 4.75 -0.89 -4.50
N ARG A 139 4.87 -0.40 -5.74
CA ARG A 139 3.80 0.31 -6.45
C ARG A 139 3.32 -0.55 -7.60
N CYS A 140 2.04 -0.91 -7.58
CA CYS A 140 1.41 -1.57 -8.72
C CYS A 140 0.46 -0.61 -9.45
N TRP A 141 0.25 -0.80 -10.74
CA TRP A 141 -0.68 -0.03 -11.53
C TRP A 141 -1.86 -0.91 -11.95
N LEU A 142 -3.02 -0.63 -11.39
CA LEU A 142 -4.24 -1.38 -11.67
C LEU A 142 -4.96 -0.77 -12.86
N THR A 143 -5.30 -1.58 -13.85
CA THR A 143 -6.19 -1.18 -14.94
C THR A 143 -7.62 -1.54 -14.56
N VAL A 144 -8.45 -0.52 -14.30
CA VAL A 144 -9.88 -0.72 -14.03
C VAL A 144 -10.60 -1.05 -15.33
N LEU A 145 -11.39 -2.11 -15.32
CA LEU A 145 -12.14 -2.56 -16.49
C LEU A 145 -13.10 -1.46 -16.95
N SER A 146 -13.19 -1.24 -18.26
CA SER A 146 -14.09 -0.23 -18.84
C SER A 146 -15.58 -0.52 -18.61
N ASN A 147 -15.93 -1.78 -18.35
CA ASN A 147 -17.27 -2.24 -18.00
C ASN A 147 -17.48 -2.45 -16.49
N ALA A 148 -16.52 -2.07 -15.64
CA ALA A 148 -16.66 -2.17 -14.20
C ALA A 148 -17.89 -1.36 -13.74
N GLN A 149 -18.75 -1.99 -12.94
CA GLN A 149 -19.90 -1.31 -12.36
C GLN A 149 -19.44 -0.32 -11.29
N ARG A 150 -20.27 0.69 -11.00
CA ARG A 150 -19.97 1.59 -9.89
C ARG A 150 -20.13 0.87 -8.55
N GLY A 151 -19.16 1.04 -7.65
CA GLY A 151 -19.22 0.44 -6.31
C GLY A 151 -17.86 0.23 -5.65
N ARG A 152 -17.89 -0.41 -4.47
CA ARG A 152 -16.68 -0.84 -3.74
C ARG A 152 -16.31 -2.25 -4.13
N TYR A 153 -15.06 -2.39 -4.56
CA TYR A 153 -14.45 -3.68 -4.82
C TYR A 153 -13.35 -3.92 -3.79
N PRO A 154 -13.34 -5.08 -3.10
CA PRO A 154 -12.35 -5.34 -2.06
C PRO A 154 -10.96 -5.56 -2.68
N LEU A 155 -9.96 -4.89 -2.11
CA LEU A 155 -8.54 -5.17 -2.32
C LEU A 155 -7.98 -5.82 -1.05
N ARG A 156 -7.17 -6.87 -1.20
CA ARG A 156 -6.69 -7.61 -0.03
C ARG A 156 -5.24 -8.05 -0.18
N ILE A 157 -4.52 -7.91 0.91
CA ILE A 157 -3.29 -8.66 1.13
C ILE A 157 -3.68 -10.01 1.73
N ASP A 158 -3.08 -11.08 1.20
CA ASP A 158 -3.23 -12.45 1.67
C ASP A 158 -1.85 -13.06 1.90
N ARG A 159 -1.77 -13.97 2.88
CA ARG A 159 -0.56 -14.72 3.25
C ARG A 159 0.76 -13.91 3.30
N PRO A 160 0.80 -12.73 3.95
CA PRO A 160 2.06 -12.02 4.10
C PRO A 160 3.05 -12.85 4.94
N ARG A 161 4.32 -12.83 4.52
CA ARG A 161 5.47 -13.45 5.16
C ARG A 161 6.63 -12.50 5.03
N ALA A 162 7.41 -12.36 6.09
CA ALA A 162 8.64 -11.59 6.05
C ALA A 162 9.76 -12.39 6.72
N GLY A 163 11.00 -12.08 6.38
CA GLY A 163 12.18 -12.58 7.07
C GLY A 163 13.05 -11.41 7.50
N ASP A 164 13.67 -11.50 8.67
CA ASP A 164 14.75 -10.58 9.04
C ASP A 164 16.10 -11.02 8.44
N VAL A 165 17.14 -10.18 8.61
CA VAL A 165 18.52 -10.47 8.17
C VAL A 165 19.17 -11.65 8.88
N ARG A 166 18.56 -12.16 9.96
CA ARG A 166 19.02 -13.31 10.73
C ARG A 166 18.29 -14.60 10.33
N GLY A 167 17.39 -14.54 9.33
CA GLY A 167 16.56 -15.65 8.90
C GLY A 167 15.36 -15.94 9.82
N THR A 168 15.06 -15.06 10.78
CA THR A 168 13.87 -15.18 11.62
C THR A 168 12.63 -14.91 10.78
N SER A 169 11.67 -15.83 10.82
CA SER A 169 10.37 -15.63 10.16
C SER A 169 9.52 -14.63 10.94
N LEU A 170 9.03 -13.62 10.23
CA LEU A 170 8.11 -12.61 10.70
C LEU A 170 6.74 -12.82 10.04
N TRP A 171 5.68 -12.48 10.77
CA TRP A 171 4.29 -12.73 10.36
C TRP A 171 3.52 -11.41 10.30
N PRO A 172 3.67 -10.64 9.20
CA PRO A 172 2.97 -9.38 9.09
C PRO A 172 1.44 -9.58 9.16
N MET A 173 0.74 -8.62 9.73
CA MET A 173 -0.71 -8.56 9.62
C MET A 173 -1.12 -8.17 8.18
N PRO A 174 -2.09 -8.87 7.56
CA PRO A 174 -2.58 -8.52 6.23
C PRO A 174 -3.51 -7.31 6.28
N GLY A 175 -3.20 -6.29 5.47
CA GLY A 175 -4.05 -5.15 5.22
C GLY A 175 -5.25 -5.48 4.33
N ARG A 176 -6.31 -4.70 4.51
CA ARG A 176 -7.54 -4.76 3.70
C ARG A 176 -7.91 -3.34 3.30
N SER A 177 -8.42 -3.21 2.08
CA SER A 177 -8.86 -1.92 1.56
C SER A 177 -9.88 -2.13 0.44
N SER A 178 -10.24 -1.05 -0.24
CA SER A 178 -11.21 -1.06 -1.33
C SER A 178 -10.76 -0.17 -2.49
N LEU A 179 -11.07 -0.64 -3.69
CA LEU A 179 -11.14 0.17 -4.90
C LEU A 179 -12.58 0.68 -5.03
N TRP A 180 -12.76 2.00 -4.95
CA TRP A 180 -14.00 2.65 -5.35
C TRP A 180 -13.97 2.90 -6.85
N VAL A 181 -14.91 2.26 -7.57
CA VAL A 181 -15.16 2.56 -8.97
C VAL A 181 -16.33 3.51 -9.06
N GLY A 182 -16.11 4.73 -9.53
CA GLY A 182 -17.12 5.77 -9.62
C GLY A 182 -16.66 6.90 -10.53
N GLY A 183 -17.60 7.61 -11.16
CA GLY A 183 -17.26 8.85 -11.86
C GLY A 183 -16.90 9.94 -10.84
N CYS A 184 -15.91 10.77 -11.14
CA CYS A 184 -15.47 11.84 -10.26
C CYS A 184 -16.65 12.72 -9.82
N THR A 185 -16.98 12.72 -8.52
CA THR A 185 -17.96 13.66 -7.93
C THR A 185 -17.27 14.89 -7.31
N GLY A 186 -16.07 15.27 -7.78
CA GLY A 186 -15.39 16.51 -7.36
C GLY A 186 -13.94 16.61 -7.85
N SER A 187 -13.64 17.74 -8.52
CA SER A 187 -12.34 18.35 -8.90
C SER A 187 -11.05 17.52 -8.96
N CYS A 188 -11.08 16.29 -9.46
CA CYS A 188 -9.89 15.58 -9.91
C CYS A 188 -10.16 14.96 -11.29
N CYS A 189 -10.13 15.81 -12.31
CA CYS A 189 -9.85 15.47 -13.70
C CYS A 189 -8.71 16.38 -14.17
#